data_AF-A0A701V2A1-F1
#
_entry.id   AF-A0A701V2A1-F1
#
_cell.length_a   1.000
_cell.length_b   1.000
_cell.length_c   1.000
_cell.angle_alpha   90.00
_cell.angle_beta   90.00
_cell.angle_gamma   90.00
#
_symmetry.space_group_name_H-M   'P 1'
#
loop_
_entity.id
_entity.type
_entity.pdbx_description
1 polymer ?
#
loop_
_entity_poly.entity_id
_entity_poly.type
_entity_poly.pdbx_seq_one_letter_code
_entity_poly.pdbx_strand_id
1 'polypeptide(L)'
;HALDFAPQKLQGRPISRQQCADIMFDEMKELSSQFASGQYAPLIGKLIDHFHYGNGQPWTDELLNRAYAEIISGIGTNDVLVKIKRAINERLNSKKQVIIDYGFIMEIKSVIKRDSRLPKFNRFIDKFNGLGISVHDIYAQRISLARLQRYAMSWEGLLFFKGQDHFGLGKEDITDALYNKFRFFRIWFFLQCHRDYAYKPFMTNFSAHIRINGRV
;
A
#
# COMPACT_ATOMS: atom_id res chain seq x y z
N HIS A 1 44.39 24.38 48.74
CA HIS A 1 43.53 23.23 48.43
C HIS A 1 42.56 23.63 47.33
N ALA A 2 42.80 23.20 46.09
CA ALA A 2 41.85 23.36 45.00
C ALA A 2 40.83 22.21 45.10
N LEU A 3 39.54 22.54 45.15
CA LEU A 3 38.45 21.59 45.10
C LEU A 3 38.30 21.11 43.65
N ASP A 4 38.52 19.81 43.46
CA ASP A 4 38.45 19.13 42.18
C ASP A 4 36.97 18.88 41.81
N PHE A 5 36.36 19.80 41.06
CA PHE A 5 35.01 19.64 40.51
C PHE A 5 35.09 18.94 39.15
N ALA A 6 35.41 17.64 39.17
CA ALA A 6 35.18 16.81 38.00
C ALA A 6 33.66 16.63 37.80
N PRO A 7 33.08 16.94 36.63
CA PRO A 7 31.66 16.71 36.38
C PRO A 7 31.37 15.22 36.46
N GLN A 8 30.62 14.79 37.48
CA GLN A 8 30.06 13.44 37.53
C GLN A 8 29.18 13.25 36.30
N LYS A 9 29.63 12.41 35.36
CA LYS A 9 28.76 11.91 34.28
C LYS A 9 27.56 11.25 34.95
N LEU A 10 26.39 11.88 34.86
CA LEU A 10 25.11 11.28 35.20
C LEU A 10 24.99 9.98 34.41
N GLN A 11 25.23 8.84 35.05
CA GLN A 11 24.99 7.54 34.43
C GLN A 11 23.49 7.36 34.30
N GLY A 12 23.01 7.26 33.07
CA GLY A 12 21.62 6.92 32.79
C GLY A 12 21.26 5.56 33.41
N ARG A 13 19.97 5.36 33.72
CA ARG A 13 19.47 4.08 34.21
C ARG A 13 19.43 3.07 33.04
N PRO A 14 19.94 1.84 33.22
CA PRO A 14 19.77 0.80 32.20
C PRO A 14 18.29 0.47 32.03
N ILE A 15 17.86 0.33 30.78
CA ILE A 15 16.51 -0.11 30.42
C ILE A 15 16.57 -1.50 29.79
N SER A 16 15.47 -2.25 29.90
CA SER A 16 15.36 -3.53 29.22
C SER A 16 15.29 -3.35 27.69
N ARG A 17 15.62 -4.42 26.96
CA ARG A 17 15.52 -4.44 25.50
C ARG A 17 14.11 -4.15 25.00
N GLN A 18 13.11 -4.72 25.67
CA GLN A 18 11.70 -4.48 25.34
C GLN A 18 11.35 -3.00 25.51
N GLN A 19 11.72 -2.39 26.65
CA GLN A 19 11.49 -0.96 26.87
C GLN A 19 12.21 -0.10 25.83
N CYS A 20 13.40 -0.50 25.38
CA CYS A 20 14.09 0.22 24.30
C CYS A 20 13.33 0.10 22.97
N ALA A 21 12.80 -1.08 22.65
CA ALA A 21 11.95 -1.28 21.47
C ALA A 21 10.68 -0.45 21.55
N ASP A 22 9.98 -0.45 22.69
CA ASP A 22 8.76 0.32 22.92
C ASP A 22 9.00 1.81 22.65
N ILE A 23 10.07 2.38 23.22
CA ILE A 23 10.47 3.78 22.98
C ILE A 23 10.74 4.03 21.50
N MET A 24 11.47 3.14 20.81
CA MET A 24 11.75 3.30 19.39
C MET A 24 10.49 3.22 18.53
N PHE A 25 9.53 2.34 18.86
CA PHE A 25 8.25 2.25 18.16
C PHE A 25 7.39 3.50 18.38
N ASP A 26 7.33 4.01 19.61
CA ASP A 26 6.63 5.25 19.93
C ASP A 26 7.21 6.44 19.15
N GLU A 27 8.55 6.57 19.13
CA GLU A 27 9.25 7.58 18.35
C GLU A 27 9.04 7.42 16.85
N MET A 28 9.09 6.18 16.33
CA MET A 28 8.82 5.89 14.92
C MET A 28 7.40 6.32 14.55
N LYS A 29 6.42 6.05 15.42
CA LYS A 29 5.02 6.42 15.22
C LYS A 29 4.84 7.94 15.25
N GLU A 30 5.44 8.63 16.20
CA GLU A 30 5.41 10.10 16.26
C GLU A 30 6.00 10.72 14.98
N LEU A 31 7.20 10.27 14.59
CA LEU A 31 7.88 10.75 13.39
C LEU A 31 7.12 10.46 12.10
N SER A 32 6.30 9.42 12.06
CA SER A 32 5.50 9.07 10.87
C SER A 32 4.46 10.14 10.51
N SER A 33 4.03 10.96 11.49
CA SER A 33 3.02 12.00 11.30
C SER A 33 3.41 13.04 10.23
N GLN A 34 4.70 13.29 10.01
CA GLN A 34 5.18 14.22 8.99
C GLN A 34 4.82 13.80 7.55
N PHE A 35 4.48 12.52 7.34
CA PHE A 35 4.11 11.94 6.05
C PHE A 35 2.59 11.70 5.91
N ALA A 36 1.81 12.03 6.94
CA ALA A 36 0.45 11.53 7.13
C ALA A 36 -0.52 12.65 7.52
N SER A 37 -1.41 13.01 6.59
CA SER A 37 -2.45 14.02 6.79
C SER A 37 -3.79 13.60 6.17
N GLY A 38 -4.89 14.17 6.68
CA GLY A 38 -6.23 13.89 6.17
C GLY A 38 -6.77 12.50 6.51
N GLN A 39 -7.70 12.00 5.69
CA GLN A 39 -8.49 10.80 6.03
C GLN A 39 -7.68 9.51 6.20
N TYR A 40 -6.50 9.44 5.57
CA TYR A 40 -5.64 8.25 5.58
C TYR A 40 -4.48 8.34 6.56
N ALA A 41 -4.36 9.46 7.29
CA ALA A 41 -3.31 9.68 8.27
C ALA A 41 -3.18 8.54 9.32
N PRO A 42 -4.27 7.94 9.82
CA PRO A 42 -4.17 6.86 10.81
C PRO A 42 -3.50 5.57 10.28
N LEU A 43 -3.41 5.35 8.97
CA LEU A 43 -2.94 4.08 8.40
C LEU A 43 -1.50 3.75 8.81
N ILE A 44 -0.58 4.70 8.70
CA ILE A 44 0.83 4.45 9.01
C ILE A 44 1.01 4.09 10.49
N GLY A 45 0.25 4.73 11.39
CA GLY A 45 0.26 4.40 12.81
C GLY A 45 -0.20 2.96 13.08
N LYS A 46 -1.27 2.52 12.42
CA LYS A 46 -1.76 1.13 12.53
C LYS A 46 -0.76 0.11 12.00
N LEU A 47 -0.08 0.43 10.90
CA LEU A 47 0.96 -0.42 10.32
C LEU A 47 2.18 -0.53 11.25
N ILE A 48 2.56 0.57 11.91
CA ILE A 48 3.64 0.57 12.92
C ILE A 48 3.22 -0.25 14.14
N ASP A 49 1.99 -0.12 14.61
CA ASP A 49 1.48 -0.97 15.71
C ASP A 49 1.53 -2.45 15.34
N HIS A 50 1.15 -2.79 14.09
CA HIS A 50 1.25 -4.16 13.61
C HIS A 50 2.70 -4.62 13.40
N PHE A 51 3.60 -3.73 13.01
CA PHE A 51 5.03 -4.03 12.95
C PHE A 51 5.59 -4.37 14.34
N HIS A 52 5.11 -3.68 15.37
CA HIS A 52 5.49 -3.91 16.75
C HIS A 52 4.92 -5.24 17.29
N TYR A 53 3.62 -5.44 17.16
CA TYR A 53 2.91 -6.52 17.88
C TYR A 53 2.49 -7.72 17.01
N GLY A 54 2.51 -7.56 15.68
CA GLY A 54 1.97 -8.53 14.73
C GLY A 54 2.91 -9.68 14.34
N ASN A 55 4.19 -9.63 14.75
CA ASN A 55 5.17 -10.71 14.55
C ASN A 55 5.24 -11.23 13.10
N GLY A 56 5.18 -10.34 12.12
CA GLY A 56 5.28 -10.67 10.70
C GLY A 56 4.01 -11.28 10.07
N GLN A 57 2.91 -11.39 10.81
CA GLN A 57 1.66 -11.92 10.25
C GLN A 57 1.07 -10.99 9.19
N PRO A 58 0.37 -11.51 8.17
CA PRO A 58 -0.29 -10.67 7.18
C PRO A 58 -1.28 -9.69 7.81
N TRP A 59 -1.36 -8.48 7.26
CA TRP A 59 -2.21 -7.41 7.75
C TRP A 59 -3.27 -7.00 6.73
N THR A 60 -4.42 -6.53 7.20
CA THR A 60 -5.51 -5.96 6.40
C THR A 60 -6.26 -4.89 7.21
N ASP A 61 -6.80 -3.87 6.55
CA ASP A 61 -7.64 -2.85 7.19
C ASP A 61 -8.63 -2.25 6.19
N GLU A 62 -9.82 -1.91 6.68
CA GLU A 62 -10.89 -1.35 5.86
C GLU A 62 -10.54 0.03 5.29
N LEU A 63 -9.75 0.82 6.01
CA LEU A 63 -9.31 2.14 5.55
C LEU A 63 -8.35 2.00 4.36
N LEU A 64 -7.53 0.95 4.34
CA LEU A 64 -6.66 0.65 3.19
C LEU A 64 -7.49 0.11 1.99
N ASN A 65 -8.50 -0.71 2.24
CA ASN A 65 -9.44 -1.14 1.20
C ASN A 65 -10.16 0.05 0.55
N ARG A 66 -10.58 1.04 1.36
CA ARG A 66 -11.19 2.29 0.87
C ARG A 66 -10.21 3.11 0.04
N ALA A 67 -9.00 3.33 0.53
CA ALA A 67 -7.95 4.03 -0.21
C ALA A 67 -7.69 3.39 -1.57
N TYR A 68 -7.61 2.06 -1.59
CA TYR A 68 -7.41 1.31 -2.82
C TYR A 68 -8.60 1.47 -3.78
N ALA A 69 -9.84 1.39 -3.29
CA ALA A 69 -11.04 1.60 -4.11
C ALA A 69 -11.09 3.02 -4.73
N GLU A 70 -10.69 4.04 -3.98
CA GLU A 70 -10.59 5.43 -4.47
C GLU A 70 -9.53 5.59 -5.54
N ILE A 71 -8.36 4.95 -5.40
CA ILE A 71 -7.33 4.99 -6.45
C ILE A 71 -7.82 4.26 -7.71
N ILE A 72 -8.50 3.13 -7.56
CA ILE A 72 -9.03 2.42 -8.73
C ILE A 72 -10.10 3.24 -9.44
N SER A 73 -10.89 4.04 -8.70
CA SER A 73 -12.01 4.83 -9.23
C SER A 73 -11.66 6.27 -9.64
N GLY A 74 -10.51 6.78 -9.19
CA GLY A 74 -10.15 8.20 -9.24
C GLY A 74 -9.27 8.66 -10.42
N ILE A 75 -9.12 9.98 -10.54
CA ILE A 75 -8.40 10.64 -11.64
C ILE A 75 -6.88 10.44 -11.45
N GLY A 76 -6.23 9.84 -12.46
CA GLY A 76 -4.77 9.59 -12.47
C GLY A 76 -4.38 8.12 -12.66
N THR A 77 -5.27 7.18 -12.31
CA THR A 77 -5.05 5.71 -12.33
C THR A 77 -6.19 4.94 -13.01
N ASN A 78 -7.25 5.62 -13.45
CA ASN A 78 -8.41 5.04 -14.15
C ASN A 78 -8.11 4.40 -15.52
N ASP A 79 -6.86 4.43 -15.99
CA ASP A 79 -6.45 3.86 -17.27
C ASP A 79 -6.86 2.38 -17.39
N VAL A 80 -6.71 1.59 -16.32
CA VAL A 80 -7.12 0.18 -16.32
C VAL A 80 -8.63 0.02 -16.46
N LEU A 81 -9.44 0.82 -15.74
CA LEU A 81 -10.90 0.74 -15.82
C LEU A 81 -11.41 1.20 -17.18
N VAL A 82 -10.83 2.28 -17.73
CA VAL A 82 -11.17 2.79 -19.06
C VAL A 82 -10.85 1.73 -20.12
N LYS A 83 -9.67 1.11 -20.04
CA LYS A 83 -9.26 0.05 -20.98
C LYS A 83 -10.15 -1.19 -20.88
N ILE A 84 -10.51 -1.62 -19.67
CA ILE A 84 -11.43 -2.74 -19.47
C ILE A 84 -12.81 -2.41 -20.07
N LYS A 85 -13.37 -1.24 -19.76
CA LYS A 85 -14.66 -0.80 -20.30
C LYS A 85 -14.64 -0.73 -21.83
N ARG A 86 -13.58 -0.16 -22.41
CA ARG A 86 -13.41 -0.06 -23.86
C ARG A 86 -13.34 -1.44 -24.52
N ALA A 87 -12.52 -2.36 -23.98
CA ALA A 87 -12.40 -3.72 -24.51
C ALA A 87 -13.73 -4.48 -24.45
N ILE A 88 -14.50 -4.31 -23.37
CA ILE A 88 -15.84 -4.89 -23.25
C ILE A 88 -16.79 -4.27 -24.30
N ASN A 89 -16.84 -2.94 -24.42
CA ASN A 89 -17.69 -2.24 -25.40
C ASN A 89 -17.39 -2.69 -26.84
N GLU A 90 -16.13 -2.64 -27.26
CA GLU A 90 -15.71 -3.04 -28.61
C GLU A 90 -16.17 -4.46 -28.95
N ARG A 91 -16.03 -5.38 -27.97
CA ARG A 91 -16.49 -6.75 -28.14
C ARG A 91 -18.01 -6.86 -28.22
N LEU A 92 -18.75 -6.23 -27.32
CA LEU A 92 -20.21 -6.31 -27.31
C LEU A 92 -20.86 -5.66 -28.54
N ASN A 93 -20.22 -4.65 -29.13
CA ASN A 93 -20.68 -3.96 -30.34
C ASN A 93 -20.37 -4.76 -31.62
N SER A 94 -19.24 -5.46 -31.66
CA SER A 94 -18.79 -6.19 -32.86
C SER A 94 -19.64 -7.42 -33.22
N LYS A 95 -20.43 -7.98 -32.30
CA LYS A 95 -21.28 -9.16 -32.55
C LYS A 95 -22.65 -9.03 -31.87
N LYS A 96 -23.72 -9.30 -32.63
CA LYS A 96 -25.12 -9.30 -32.13
C LYS A 96 -25.34 -10.30 -30.98
N GLN A 97 -24.62 -11.42 -30.96
CA GLN A 97 -24.61 -12.40 -29.87
C GLN A 97 -23.15 -12.68 -29.49
N VAL A 98 -22.69 -12.10 -28.39
CA VAL A 98 -21.37 -12.40 -27.81
C VAL A 98 -21.57 -13.44 -26.71
N ILE A 99 -20.86 -14.56 -26.83
CA ILE A 99 -20.71 -15.53 -25.74
C ILE A 99 -19.55 -15.04 -24.87
N ILE A 100 -19.75 -14.94 -23.56
CA ILE A 100 -18.69 -14.64 -22.61
C ILE A 100 -17.89 -15.95 -22.41
N ASP A 101 -16.94 -16.19 -23.31
CA ASP A 101 -16.11 -17.39 -23.32
C ASP A 101 -14.66 -17.11 -22.90
N TYR A 102 -13.83 -18.15 -22.92
CA TYR A 102 -12.41 -18.02 -22.60
C TYR A 102 -11.67 -17.03 -23.53
N GLY A 103 -12.04 -16.98 -24.81
CA GLY A 103 -11.45 -16.08 -25.79
C GLY A 103 -11.69 -14.61 -25.45
N PHE A 104 -12.94 -14.28 -25.09
CA PHE A 104 -13.31 -12.95 -24.60
C PHE A 104 -12.47 -12.53 -23.38
N ILE A 105 -12.30 -13.42 -22.40
CA ILE A 105 -11.49 -13.15 -21.21
C ILE A 105 -10.01 -12.97 -21.56
N MET A 106 -9.47 -13.77 -22.49
CA MET A 106 -8.07 -13.69 -22.89
C MET A 106 -7.74 -12.39 -23.62
N GLU A 107 -8.67 -11.84 -24.38
CA GLU A 107 -8.48 -10.57 -25.08
C GLU A 107 -8.53 -9.39 -24.13
N ILE A 108 -9.48 -9.37 -23.19
CA ILE A 108 -9.49 -8.37 -22.12
C ILE A 108 -8.18 -8.43 -21.34
N LYS A 109 -7.70 -9.64 -20.98
CA LYS A 109 -6.41 -9.83 -20.33
C LYS A 109 -5.25 -9.29 -21.18
N SER A 110 -5.27 -9.50 -22.50
CA SER A 110 -4.24 -8.99 -23.42
C SER A 110 -4.20 -7.47 -23.45
N VAL A 111 -5.37 -6.81 -23.52
CA VAL A 111 -5.48 -5.34 -23.50
C VAL A 111 -4.95 -4.76 -22.19
N ILE A 112 -5.26 -5.41 -21.06
CA ILE A 112 -4.73 -5.00 -19.74
C ILE A 112 -3.21 -5.17 -19.72
N LYS A 113 -2.68 -6.33 -20.14
CA LYS A 113 -1.25 -6.65 -20.03
C LYS A 113 -0.35 -5.74 -20.87
N ARG A 114 -0.77 -5.37 -22.08
CA ARG A 114 0.09 -4.62 -23.01
C ARG A 114 0.20 -3.15 -22.63
N ASP A 115 -0.91 -2.53 -22.26
CA ASP A 115 -0.97 -1.08 -22.25
C ASP A 115 -1.48 -0.47 -20.95
N SER A 116 -1.95 -1.25 -19.95
CA SER A 116 -2.56 -0.64 -18.76
C SER A 116 -1.55 -0.19 -17.70
N ARG A 117 -1.77 1.02 -17.18
CA ARG A 117 -1.20 1.44 -15.90
C ARG A 117 -2.03 0.86 -14.77
N LEU A 118 -1.41 0.00 -13.97
CA LEU A 118 -2.06 -0.54 -12.78
C LEU A 118 -2.22 0.54 -11.71
N PRO A 119 -3.32 0.53 -10.94
CA PRO A 119 -3.51 1.36 -9.76
C PRO A 119 -2.30 1.29 -8.83
N LYS A 120 -1.74 2.44 -8.44
CA LYS A 120 -0.62 2.59 -7.49
C LYS A 120 -0.80 3.85 -6.65
N PHE A 121 -0.18 3.87 -5.47
CA PHE A 121 -0.21 5.00 -4.52
C PHE A 121 0.93 6.00 -4.80
N ASN A 122 1.05 6.47 -6.05
CA ASN A 122 2.17 7.31 -6.50
C ASN A 122 1.77 8.74 -6.89
N ARG A 123 0.56 9.18 -6.54
CA ARG A 123 0.13 10.56 -6.80
C ARG A 123 0.92 11.51 -5.90
N PHE A 124 1.07 12.77 -6.30
CA PHE A 124 1.75 13.77 -5.46
C PHE A 124 1.15 13.88 -4.05
N ILE A 125 -0.18 13.81 -3.95
CA ILE A 125 -0.90 13.82 -2.66
C ILE A 125 -0.58 12.60 -1.79
N ASP A 126 -0.21 11.47 -2.39
CA ASP A 126 0.09 10.23 -1.66
C ASP A 126 1.38 10.34 -0.85
N LYS A 127 2.26 11.30 -1.18
CA LYS A 127 3.46 11.63 -0.41
C LYS A 127 3.17 12.26 0.95
N PHE A 128 1.96 12.82 1.14
CA PHE A 128 1.61 13.61 2.32
C PHE A 128 0.35 13.11 3.04
N ASN A 129 -0.48 12.28 2.40
CA ASN A 129 -1.72 11.77 3.00
C ASN A 129 -1.53 10.46 3.80
N GLY A 130 -0.29 9.95 3.89
CA GLY A 130 0.07 8.71 4.57
C GLY A 130 0.05 7.47 3.69
N LEU A 131 -0.49 7.52 2.47
CA LEU A 131 -0.61 6.33 1.61
C LEU A 131 0.72 5.89 1.00
N GLY A 132 1.55 6.82 0.54
CA GLY A 132 2.83 6.49 -0.11
C GLY A 132 3.87 5.88 0.84
N ILE A 133 3.73 6.13 2.15
CA ILE A 133 4.55 5.48 3.19
C ILE A 133 3.92 4.17 3.71
N SER A 134 2.59 4.06 3.63
CA SER A 134 1.84 2.86 4.06
C SER A 134 1.90 1.73 3.02
N VAL A 135 1.94 2.09 1.74
CA VAL A 135 2.06 1.18 0.59
C VAL A 135 3.08 1.78 -0.37
N HIS A 136 4.31 1.27 -0.32
CA HIS A 136 5.43 1.86 -1.05
C HIS A 136 5.39 1.51 -2.54
N ASP A 137 5.09 0.25 -2.86
CA ASP A 137 4.70 -0.19 -4.21
C ASP A 137 3.52 -1.16 -4.09
N ILE A 138 3.04 -1.73 -5.19
CA ILE A 138 2.13 -2.87 -5.14
C ILE A 138 2.88 -4.06 -5.70
N TYR A 139 3.38 -4.91 -4.81
CA TYR A 139 4.14 -6.10 -5.15
C TYR A 139 3.35 -7.05 -6.06
N ALA A 140 2.09 -7.30 -5.73
CA ALA A 140 1.22 -8.18 -6.52
C ALA A 140 -0.18 -7.61 -6.65
N GLN A 141 -0.76 -7.72 -7.85
CA GLN A 141 -2.13 -7.29 -8.11
C GLN A 141 -2.86 -8.31 -8.99
N ARG A 142 -4.11 -8.61 -8.60
CA ARG A 142 -5.02 -9.47 -9.35
C ARG A 142 -6.32 -8.73 -9.61
N ILE A 143 -6.75 -8.75 -10.86
CA ILE A 143 -8.04 -8.22 -11.31
C ILE A 143 -8.86 -9.41 -11.80
N SER A 144 -10.07 -9.56 -11.27
CA SER A 144 -11.01 -10.63 -11.64
C SER A 144 -12.35 -10.03 -12.07
N LEU A 145 -12.92 -10.52 -13.16
CA LEU A 145 -14.29 -10.20 -13.54
C LEU A 145 -15.23 -11.13 -12.75
N ALA A 146 -15.85 -10.61 -11.70
CA ALA A 146 -16.73 -11.37 -10.81
C ALA A 146 -18.13 -11.55 -11.41
N ARG A 147 -18.62 -10.54 -12.13
CA ARG A 147 -19.91 -10.57 -12.81
C ARG A 147 -19.87 -9.73 -14.08
N LEU A 148 -20.54 -10.18 -15.13
CA LEU A 148 -20.83 -9.40 -16.32
C LEU A 148 -22.24 -9.73 -16.80
N GLN A 149 -23.07 -8.71 -16.98
CA GLN A 149 -24.45 -8.83 -17.41
C GLN A 149 -24.68 -7.87 -18.58
N ARG A 150 -25.21 -8.40 -19.69
CA ARG A 150 -25.59 -7.62 -20.88
C ARG A 150 -27.09 -7.39 -20.87
N TYR A 151 -27.49 -6.18 -21.25
CA TYR A 151 -28.86 -5.76 -21.50
C TYR A 151 -28.99 -5.36 -22.99
N ALA A 152 -30.20 -4.98 -23.42
CA ALA A 152 -30.46 -4.66 -24.83
C ALA A 152 -29.54 -3.56 -25.39
N MET A 153 -29.29 -2.50 -24.62
CA MET A 153 -28.52 -1.31 -25.03
C MET A 153 -27.36 -0.97 -24.08
N SER A 154 -27.07 -1.86 -23.13
CA SER A 154 -26.08 -1.58 -22.09
C SER A 154 -25.52 -2.87 -21.47
N TRP A 155 -24.54 -2.71 -20.59
CA TRP A 155 -24.02 -3.79 -19.77
C TRP A 155 -23.53 -3.27 -18.44
N GLU A 156 -23.48 -4.17 -17.47
CA GLU A 156 -22.95 -3.93 -16.13
C GLU A 156 -21.98 -5.04 -15.76
N GLY A 157 -20.89 -4.66 -15.09
CA GLY A 157 -19.88 -5.58 -14.60
C GLY A 157 -19.48 -5.28 -13.17
N LEU A 158 -19.00 -6.31 -12.50
CA LEU A 158 -18.36 -6.21 -11.19
C LEU A 158 -16.94 -6.74 -11.32
N LEU A 159 -15.97 -5.87 -11.09
CA LEU A 159 -14.56 -6.24 -10.99
C LEU A 159 -14.18 -6.41 -9.52
N PHE A 160 -13.37 -7.42 -9.23
CA PHE A 160 -12.72 -7.61 -7.95
C PHE A 160 -11.21 -7.40 -8.10
N PHE A 161 -10.70 -6.39 -7.42
CA PHE A 161 -9.29 -6.08 -7.34
C PHE A 161 -8.74 -6.59 -6.01
N LYS A 162 -7.62 -7.30 -6.06
CA LYS A 162 -6.84 -7.70 -4.90
C LYS A 162 -5.40 -7.21 -5.08
N GLY A 163 -4.90 -6.45 -4.13
CA GLY A 163 -3.53 -5.99 -4.06
C GLY A 163 -2.82 -6.56 -2.84
N GLN A 164 -1.51 -6.66 -2.95
CA GLN A 164 -0.61 -7.02 -1.86
C GLN A 164 0.66 -6.19 -1.98
N ASP A 165 1.16 -5.71 -0.85
CA ASP A 165 2.45 -5.05 -0.73
C ASP A 165 3.23 -5.60 0.47
N HIS A 166 4.52 -5.27 0.53
CA HIS A 166 5.44 -5.65 1.59
C HIS A 166 5.75 -4.43 2.48
N PHE A 167 5.33 -4.48 3.74
CA PHE A 167 5.67 -3.47 4.74
C PHE A 167 6.98 -3.85 5.43
N GLY A 168 8.07 -3.26 4.95
CA GLY A 168 9.42 -3.42 5.48
C GLY A 168 10.44 -2.72 4.61
N LEU A 169 11.60 -2.41 5.16
CA LEU A 169 12.68 -1.75 4.44
C LEU A 169 13.64 -2.77 3.80
N GLY A 170 13.96 -2.56 2.54
CA GLY A 170 15.10 -3.17 1.87
C GLY A 170 16.40 -2.48 2.28
N LYS A 171 17.54 -3.15 2.05
CA LYS A 171 18.86 -2.52 2.29
C LYS A 171 19.08 -1.28 1.41
N GLU A 172 18.47 -1.27 0.23
CA GLU A 172 18.61 -0.19 -0.75
C GLU A 172 17.95 1.12 -0.28
N ASP A 173 16.90 1.02 0.57
CA ASP A 173 16.18 2.18 1.09
C ASP A 173 17.01 3.04 2.05
N ILE A 174 18.03 2.47 2.71
CA ILE A 174 18.91 3.21 3.65
C ILE A 174 20.20 3.68 2.97
N THR A 175 20.56 3.09 1.84
CA THR A 175 21.65 3.61 1.00
C THR A 175 21.24 4.85 0.22
N ASP A 176 19.94 5.12 0.10
CA ASP A 176 19.41 6.33 -0.51
C ASP A 176 19.72 7.59 0.32
N ALA A 177 20.29 8.60 -0.33
CA ALA A 177 20.78 9.84 0.29
C ALA A 177 19.67 10.78 0.79
N LEU A 178 18.42 10.54 0.41
CA LEU A 178 17.25 11.27 0.89
C LEU A 178 16.63 10.54 2.09
N TYR A 179 16.43 9.24 2.00
CA TYR A 179 15.77 8.46 3.06
C TYR A 179 16.62 8.32 4.32
N ASN A 180 17.95 8.20 4.20
CA ASN A 180 18.83 8.07 5.37
C ASN A 180 18.84 9.31 6.30
N LYS A 181 18.39 10.47 5.79
CA LYS A 181 18.32 11.73 6.55
C LYS A 181 17.18 11.71 7.57
N PHE A 182 16.09 10.98 7.30
CA PHE A 182 14.96 10.92 8.22
C PHE A 182 15.24 9.92 9.34
N ARG A 183 15.06 10.36 10.59
CA ARG A 183 15.16 9.50 11.77
C ARG A 183 14.16 8.33 11.71
N PHE A 184 12.99 8.56 11.12
CA PHE A 184 11.96 7.55 10.89
C PHE A 184 12.52 6.28 10.21
N PHE A 185 13.16 6.42 9.05
CA PHE A 185 13.72 5.26 8.31
C PHE A 185 14.88 4.60 9.04
N ARG A 186 15.70 5.37 9.77
CA ARG A 186 16.81 4.81 10.58
C ARG A 186 16.29 3.94 11.72
N ILE A 187 15.25 4.38 12.43
CA ILE A 187 14.62 3.59 13.49
C ILE A 187 13.99 2.33 12.91
N TRP A 188 13.20 2.46 11.83
CA TRP A 188 12.58 1.31 11.17
C TRP A 188 13.63 0.28 10.78
N PHE A 189 14.71 0.70 10.10
CA PHE A 189 15.77 -0.21 9.69
C PHE A 189 16.44 -0.90 10.88
N PHE A 190 16.70 -0.15 11.96
CA PHE A 190 17.30 -0.71 13.17
C PHE A 190 16.39 -1.77 13.80
N LEU A 191 15.10 -1.47 13.99
CA LEU A 191 14.11 -2.40 14.54
C LEU A 191 14.02 -3.69 13.71
N GLN A 192 14.10 -3.58 12.37
CA GLN A 192 13.98 -4.71 11.47
C GLN A 192 15.27 -5.55 11.37
N CYS A 193 16.43 -4.91 11.27
CA CYS A 193 17.68 -5.58 10.85
C CYS A 193 18.67 -5.83 11.98
N HIS A 194 18.55 -5.15 13.12
CA HIS A 194 19.45 -5.39 14.24
C HIS A 194 19.17 -6.76 14.87
N ARG A 195 20.19 -7.62 14.97
CA ARG A 195 20.08 -9.03 15.42
C ARG A 195 19.32 -9.23 16.73
N ASP A 196 19.43 -8.27 17.63
CA ASP A 196 18.82 -8.33 18.96
C ASP A 196 17.34 -7.93 18.98
N TYR A 197 16.87 -7.22 17.94
CA TYR A 197 15.48 -6.74 17.80
C TYR A 197 14.72 -7.56 16.75
N ALA A 198 15.24 -7.59 15.51
CA ALA A 198 14.78 -8.47 14.42
C ALA A 198 13.25 -8.52 14.23
N TYR A 199 12.57 -7.37 14.34
CA TYR A 199 11.12 -7.29 14.11
C TYR A 199 10.81 -7.64 12.66
N LYS A 200 9.82 -8.52 12.48
CA LYS A 200 9.55 -9.11 11.17
C LYS A 200 8.72 -8.16 10.30
N PRO A 201 9.16 -7.85 9.07
CA PRO A 201 8.29 -7.21 8.11
C PRO A 201 7.13 -8.13 7.75
N PHE A 202 6.08 -7.59 7.14
CA PHE A 202 4.86 -8.33 6.86
C PHE A 202 4.21 -7.92 5.54
N MET A 203 3.32 -8.77 5.06
CA MET A 203 2.52 -8.47 3.86
C MET A 203 1.26 -7.69 4.23
N THR A 204 1.01 -6.58 3.56
CA THR A 204 -0.26 -5.86 3.62
C THR A 204 -1.15 -6.35 2.48
N ASN A 205 -2.39 -6.69 2.79
CA ASN A 205 -3.37 -7.14 1.82
C ASN A 205 -4.54 -6.17 1.77
N PHE A 206 -5.00 -5.88 0.56
CA PHE A 206 -6.11 -4.96 0.35
C PHE A 206 -6.90 -5.34 -0.88
N SER A 207 -8.18 -4.99 -0.90
CA SER A 207 -9.08 -5.36 -1.98
C SER A 207 -10.23 -4.40 -2.15
N ALA A 208 -10.79 -4.36 -3.36
CA ALA A 208 -11.92 -3.51 -3.69
C ALA A 208 -12.82 -4.17 -4.74
N HIS A 209 -14.12 -3.98 -4.58
CA HIS A 209 -15.12 -4.31 -5.59
C HIS A 209 -15.50 -3.04 -6.35
N ILE A 210 -15.37 -3.06 -7.66
CA ILE A 210 -15.57 -1.89 -8.52
C ILE A 210 -16.65 -2.21 -9.55
N ARG A 211 -17.72 -1.41 -9.53
CA ARG A 211 -18.78 -1.49 -10.54
C ARG A 211 -18.36 -0.76 -11.79
N ILE A 212 -18.56 -1.41 -12.93
CA ILE A 212 -18.34 -0.85 -14.26
C ILE A 212 -19.61 -1.01 -15.08
N ASN A 213 -19.82 -0.10 -16.01
CA ASN A 213 -20.93 -0.14 -16.96
C ASN A 213 -20.50 0.47 -18.28
N GLY A 214 -21.30 0.20 -19.32
CA GLY A 214 -21.15 0.78 -20.64
C GLY A 214 -22.43 0.64 -21.46
N ARG A 215 -22.43 1.29 -22.62
CA ARG A 215 -23.52 1.24 -23.61
C ARG A 215 -23.05 0.41 -24.81
N VAL A 216 -23.99 -0.31 -25.41
CA VAL A 216 -23.79 -1.13 -26.61
C VAL A 216 -24.50 -0.44 -27.77
#